data_AF-M0LVW5-F1
#
_entry.id   AF-M0LVW5-F1
#
_cell.length_a   1.000
_cell.length_b   1.000
_cell.length_c   1.000
_cell.angle_alpha   90.00
_cell.angle_beta   90.00
_cell.angle_gamma   90.00
#
_symmetry.space_group_name_H-M   'P 1'
#
loop_
_entity.id
_entity.type
_entity.pdbx_description
1 polymer ?
#
loop_
_entity_poly.entity_id
_entity_poly.type
_entity_poly.pdbx_seq_one_letter_code
_entity_poly.pdbx_strand_id
1 'polypeptide(L)'
;RLPYRKIADRFEQLHGLELSGASAWHATERAARAGRCEYEQIRRQIQQAEIVHVDETGIKREGEQAWIWTFRTSEHTLYAVRESRGSDVPAEVLGEDFPGTVICDGWTAYPAFSSNLQRCWAHLLREAEDAASDHEEAEPVYRYLKQMFVGLQSWLETDP
;
A
#
# COMPACT_ATOMS: atom_id res chain seq x y z
N ARG A 1 8.88 -1.13 -13.54
CA ARG A 1 8.19 -1.55 -14.79
C ARG A 1 8.91 -0.97 -16.00
N LEU A 2 9.16 -1.76 -17.04
CA LEU A 2 9.73 -1.25 -18.30
C LEU A 2 8.66 -0.46 -19.08
N PRO A 3 9.03 0.65 -19.75
CA PRO A 3 8.17 1.30 -20.73
C PRO A 3 7.76 0.31 -21.84
N TYR A 4 6.55 0.45 -22.39
CA TYR A 4 6.03 -0.50 -23.39
C TYR A 4 6.91 -0.65 -24.63
N ARG A 5 7.55 0.44 -25.08
CA ARG A 5 8.52 0.38 -26.17
C ARG A 5 9.72 -0.51 -25.82
N LYS A 6 10.24 -0.41 -24.60
CA LYS A 6 11.32 -1.30 -24.14
C LYS A 6 10.85 -2.76 -24.00
N ILE A 7 9.58 -2.99 -23.68
CA ILE A 7 9.02 -4.35 -23.68
C ILE A 7 9.05 -4.92 -25.11
N ALA A 8 8.56 -4.16 -26.09
CA ALA A 8 8.65 -4.52 -27.51
C ALA A 8 10.09 -4.83 -27.95
N ASP A 9 11.03 -3.91 -27.66
CA ASP A 9 12.44 -4.09 -28.03
C ASP A 9 13.03 -5.40 -27.46
N ARG A 10 12.62 -5.80 -26.24
CA ARG A 10 13.09 -7.05 -25.61
C ARG A 10 12.50 -8.30 -26.24
N PHE A 11 11.26 -8.27 -26.68
CA PHE A 11 10.65 -9.40 -27.37
C PHE A 11 11.29 -9.65 -28.74
N GLU A 12 11.65 -8.59 -29.46
CA GLU A 12 12.41 -8.71 -30.70
C GLU A 12 13.81 -9.29 -30.43
N GLN A 13 14.54 -8.72 -29.46
CA GLN A 13 15.91 -9.14 -29.17
C GLN A 13 16.05 -10.56 -28.63
N LEU A 14 15.11 -11.00 -27.78
CA LEU A 14 15.21 -12.29 -27.09
C LEU A 14 14.44 -13.41 -27.80
N HIS A 15 13.41 -13.06 -28.58
CA HIS A 15 12.48 -14.03 -29.15
C HIS A 15 12.22 -13.83 -30.66
N GLY A 16 12.80 -12.81 -31.30
CA GLY A 16 12.56 -12.51 -32.71
C GLY A 16 11.12 -12.08 -33.01
N LEU A 17 10.37 -11.66 -31.97
CA LEU A 17 8.97 -11.28 -32.09
C LEU A 17 8.83 -9.77 -32.21
N GLU A 18 8.49 -9.30 -33.40
CA GLU A 18 8.17 -7.89 -33.65
C GLU A 18 6.79 -7.53 -33.09
N LEU A 19 6.76 -6.58 -32.15
CA LEU A 19 5.51 -6.03 -31.64
C LEU A 19 5.61 -4.54 -31.38
N SER A 20 4.49 -3.84 -31.52
CA SER A 20 4.44 -2.42 -31.21
C SER A 20 4.30 -2.20 -29.69
N GLY A 21 4.66 -1.02 -29.21
CA GLY A 21 4.35 -0.62 -27.83
C GLY A 21 2.84 -0.67 -27.53
N ALA A 22 1.98 -0.41 -28.52
CA ALA A 22 0.54 -0.54 -28.38
C ALA A 22 0.11 -2.00 -28.20
N SER A 23 0.75 -2.95 -28.90
CA SER A 23 0.50 -4.38 -28.72
C SER A 23 0.82 -4.85 -27.30
N ALA A 24 1.94 -4.37 -26.73
CA ALA A 24 2.30 -4.64 -25.33
C ALA A 24 1.30 -4.01 -24.35
N TRP A 25 0.82 -2.79 -24.61
CA TRP A 25 -0.26 -2.15 -23.84
C TRP A 25 -1.57 -2.95 -23.88
N HIS A 26 -2.02 -3.36 -25.07
CA HIS A 26 -3.26 -4.13 -25.19
C HIS A 26 -3.15 -5.51 -24.55
N ALA A 27 -1.96 -6.12 -24.53
CA ALA A 27 -1.73 -7.37 -23.82
C ALA A 27 -1.91 -7.19 -22.30
N THR A 28 -1.35 -6.13 -21.70
CA THR A 28 -1.54 -5.85 -20.27
C THR A 28 -2.98 -5.48 -19.95
N GLU A 29 -3.66 -4.75 -20.84
CA GLU A 29 -5.08 -4.45 -20.70
C GLU A 29 -5.94 -5.72 -20.71
N ARG A 30 -5.69 -6.66 -21.62
CA ARG A 30 -6.40 -7.95 -21.65
C ARG A 30 -6.16 -8.77 -20.38
N ALA A 31 -4.91 -8.82 -19.91
CA ALA A 31 -4.57 -9.50 -18.66
C ALA A 31 -5.30 -8.87 -17.47
N ALA A 32 -5.36 -7.54 -17.38
CA ALA A 32 -6.08 -6.82 -16.34
C ALA A 32 -7.59 -7.08 -16.38
N ARG A 33 -8.19 -7.17 -17.59
CA ARG A 33 -9.61 -7.53 -17.75
C ARG A 33 -9.88 -8.97 -17.32
N ALA A 34 -8.99 -9.91 -17.67
CA ALA A 34 -9.12 -11.31 -17.29
C ALA A 34 -9.06 -11.48 -15.76
N GLY A 35 -8.15 -10.78 -15.08
CA GLY A 35 -7.97 -10.85 -13.63
C GLY A 35 -8.99 -10.05 -12.80
N ARG A 36 -10.05 -9.52 -13.41
CA ARG A 36 -11.00 -8.64 -12.70
C ARG A 36 -11.79 -9.40 -11.62
N CYS A 37 -12.13 -10.66 -11.87
CA CYS A 37 -12.87 -11.45 -10.89
C CYS A 37 -12.03 -11.71 -9.65
N GLU A 38 -10.76 -12.02 -9.83
CA GLU A 38 -9.76 -12.24 -8.79
C GLU A 38 -9.51 -10.95 -8.01
N TYR A 39 -9.42 -9.81 -8.69
CA TYR A 39 -9.31 -8.50 -8.03
C TYR A 39 -10.49 -8.24 -7.08
N GLU A 40 -11.72 -8.45 -7.54
CA GLU A 40 -12.91 -8.27 -6.69
C GLU A 40 -13.00 -9.32 -5.57
N GLN A 41 -12.52 -10.55 -5.80
CA GLN A 41 -12.41 -11.56 -4.76
C GLN A 41 -11.42 -11.14 -3.66
N ILE A 42 -10.23 -10.68 -4.05
CA ILE A 42 -9.22 -10.14 -3.13
C ILE A 42 -9.80 -8.98 -2.33
N ARG A 43 -10.54 -8.07 -2.99
CA ARG A 43 -11.21 -6.96 -2.30
C ARG A 43 -12.15 -7.46 -1.21
N ARG A 44 -13.00 -8.44 -1.50
CA ARG A 44 -13.92 -9.02 -0.51
C ARG A 44 -13.17 -9.69 0.65
N GLN A 45 -12.07 -10.37 0.37
CA GLN A 45 -11.24 -10.99 1.42
C GLN A 45 -10.62 -9.93 2.34
N ILE A 46 -10.13 -8.82 1.77
CA ILE A 46 -9.61 -7.68 2.54
C ILE A 46 -10.73 -7.02 3.37
N GLN A 47 -11.92 -6.85 2.82
CA GLN A 47 -13.08 -6.29 3.53
C GLN A 47 -13.53 -7.14 4.75
N GLN A 48 -13.17 -8.42 4.77
CA GLN A 48 -13.47 -9.35 5.86
C GLN A 48 -12.30 -9.52 6.84
N ALA A 49 -11.15 -8.91 6.57
CA ALA A 49 -9.97 -9.07 7.40
C ALA A 49 -10.09 -8.29 8.71
N GLU A 50 -9.55 -8.86 9.78
CA GLU A 50 -9.51 -8.20 11.09
C GLU A 50 -8.49 -7.05 11.13
N ILE A 51 -7.43 -7.14 10.31
CA ILE A 51 -6.33 -6.17 10.26
C ILE A 51 -6.00 -5.87 8.79
N VAL A 52 -5.96 -4.58 8.44
CA VAL A 52 -5.57 -4.11 7.11
C VAL A 52 -4.53 -3.01 7.25
N HIS A 53 -3.39 -3.19 6.59
CA HIS A 53 -2.40 -2.13 6.39
C HIS A 53 -2.81 -1.28 5.19
N VAL A 54 -2.87 0.04 5.38
CA VAL A 54 -3.21 0.99 4.33
C VAL A 54 -2.11 2.04 4.20
N ASP A 55 -1.74 2.35 2.96
CA ASP A 55 -0.75 3.35 2.61
C ASP A 55 -1.04 3.91 1.21
N GLU A 56 -0.54 5.10 0.90
CA GLU A 56 -0.78 5.75 -0.38
C GLU A 56 0.44 6.53 -0.89
N THR A 57 0.66 6.46 -2.20
CA THR A 57 1.76 7.18 -2.85
C THR A 57 1.25 7.99 -4.03
N GLY A 58 1.65 9.26 -4.08
CA GLY A 58 1.29 10.17 -5.16
C GLY A 58 1.92 9.79 -6.49
N ILE A 59 1.14 9.87 -7.57
CA ILE A 59 1.59 9.67 -8.95
C ILE A 59 1.06 10.77 -9.86
N LYS A 60 1.68 10.93 -11.03
CA LYS A 60 1.14 11.74 -12.12
C LYS A 60 0.43 10.86 -13.14
N ARG A 61 -0.86 11.12 -13.36
CA ARG A 61 -1.67 10.51 -14.40
C ARG A 61 -2.03 11.60 -15.40
N GLU A 62 -1.44 11.52 -16.59
CA GLU A 62 -1.67 12.51 -17.66
C GLU A 62 -1.36 13.96 -17.24
N GLY A 63 -0.40 14.13 -16.32
CA GLY A 63 -0.01 15.43 -15.76
C GLY A 63 -0.76 15.82 -14.49
N GLU A 64 -1.89 15.18 -14.20
CA GLU A 64 -2.70 15.44 -13.03
C GLU A 64 -2.30 14.56 -11.84
N GLN A 65 -2.59 15.04 -10.63
CA GLN A 65 -2.28 14.30 -9.41
C GLN A 65 -3.27 13.16 -9.21
N ALA A 66 -2.75 11.96 -8.97
CA ALA A 66 -3.51 10.81 -8.50
C ALA A 66 -2.73 10.09 -7.38
N TRP A 67 -3.35 9.09 -6.77
CA TRP A 67 -2.78 8.30 -5.69
C TRP A 67 -2.94 6.82 -5.98
N ILE A 68 -1.85 6.07 -5.79
CA ILE A 68 -1.92 4.62 -5.69
C ILE A 68 -2.07 4.28 -4.21
N TRP A 69 -3.22 3.74 -3.86
CA TRP A 69 -3.53 3.20 -2.55
C TRP A 69 -3.19 1.73 -2.50
N THR A 70 -2.63 1.29 -1.38
CA THR A 70 -2.30 -0.11 -1.10
C THR A 70 -3.10 -0.56 0.11
N PHE A 71 -3.80 -1.68 -0.01
CA PHE A 71 -4.52 -2.35 1.07
C PHE A 71 -3.95 -3.74 1.23
N ARG A 72 -3.40 -4.07 2.39
CA ARG A 72 -2.64 -5.29 2.60
C ARG A 72 -3.03 -6.00 3.89
N THR A 73 -3.27 -7.30 3.79
CA THR A 73 -3.47 -8.23 4.92
C THR A 73 -2.28 -9.19 5.00
N SER A 74 -2.28 -10.17 5.90
CA SER A 74 -1.24 -11.22 5.90
C SER A 74 -1.16 -12.01 4.58
N GLU A 75 -2.30 -12.16 3.89
CA GLU A 75 -2.42 -13.06 2.73
C GLU A 75 -2.65 -12.32 1.40
N HIS A 76 -3.22 -11.12 1.45
CA HIS A 76 -3.73 -10.42 0.25
C HIS A 76 -3.19 -9.01 0.14
N THR A 77 -2.96 -8.56 -1.10
CA THR A 77 -2.62 -7.16 -1.42
C THR A 77 -3.48 -6.68 -2.57
N LEU A 78 -4.07 -5.50 -2.40
CA LEU A 78 -4.88 -4.82 -3.40
C LEU A 78 -4.35 -3.40 -3.62
N TYR A 79 -4.31 -2.99 -4.88
CA TYR A 79 -3.97 -1.63 -5.27
C TYR A 79 -5.17 -0.93 -5.89
N ALA A 80 -5.45 0.29 -5.47
CA ALA A 80 -6.47 1.15 -6.07
C ALA A 80 -5.87 2.47 -6.52
N VAL A 81 -6.10 2.87 -7.78
CA VAL A 81 -5.67 4.17 -8.29
C VAL A 81 -6.86 5.13 -8.23
N ARG A 82 -6.74 6.23 -7.48
CA ARG A 82 -7.80 7.23 -7.29
C ARG A 82 -7.26 8.65 -7.40
N GLU A 83 -8.14 9.59 -7.73
CA GLU A 83 -7.87 11.03 -7.76
C GLU A 83 -8.12 11.69 -6.40
N SER A 84 -8.38 10.90 -5.36
CA SER A 84 -8.50 11.38 -3.99
C SER A 84 -7.43 10.76 -3.09
N ARG A 85 -6.96 11.57 -2.13
CA ARG A 85 -6.17 11.14 -0.95
C ARG A 85 -7.01 11.17 0.34
N GLY A 86 -8.31 11.31 0.21
CA GLY A 86 -9.25 11.48 1.31
C GLY A 86 -9.74 10.15 1.88
N SER A 87 -10.54 10.25 2.94
CA SER A 87 -11.20 9.13 3.62
C SER A 87 -12.25 8.44 2.74
N ASP A 88 -12.68 9.08 1.65
CA ASP A 88 -13.59 8.51 0.67
C ASP A 88 -13.01 7.25 0.00
N VAL A 89 -11.69 7.16 -0.17
CA VAL A 89 -11.06 6.00 -0.81
C VAL A 89 -11.05 4.75 0.08
N PRO A 90 -10.58 4.79 1.34
CA PRO A 90 -10.71 3.62 2.21
C PRO A 90 -12.18 3.26 2.47
N ALA A 91 -13.10 4.23 2.58
CA ALA A 91 -14.53 3.95 2.66
C ALA A 91 -15.07 3.22 1.42
N GLU A 92 -14.65 3.64 0.22
CA GLU A 92 -14.99 2.93 -1.01
C GLU A 92 -14.44 1.50 -0.99
N VAL A 93 -13.15 1.32 -0.69
CA VAL A 93 -12.47 0.03 -0.86
C VAL A 93 -12.82 -0.97 0.24
N LEU A 94 -12.80 -0.55 1.50
CA LEU A 94 -13.03 -1.39 2.68
C LEU A 94 -14.51 -1.44 3.11
N GLY A 95 -15.32 -0.47 2.68
CA GLY A 95 -16.68 -0.26 3.18
C GLY A 95 -16.71 0.80 4.28
N GLU A 96 -17.81 1.56 4.32
CA GLU A 96 -17.98 2.68 5.26
C GLU A 96 -17.88 2.25 6.73
N ASP A 97 -18.38 1.05 7.07
CA ASP A 97 -18.41 0.51 8.43
C ASP A 97 -17.37 -0.61 8.63
N PHE A 98 -16.18 -0.51 8.02
CA PHE A 98 -15.14 -1.54 8.16
C PHE A 98 -14.78 -1.76 9.66
N PRO A 99 -15.04 -2.95 10.22
CA PRO A 99 -14.91 -3.18 11.67
C PRO A 99 -13.48 -3.50 12.12
N GLY A 100 -12.60 -3.85 11.18
CA GLY A 100 -11.22 -4.24 11.46
C GLY A 100 -10.33 -3.06 11.85
N THR A 101 -9.12 -3.39 12.30
CA THR A 101 -8.09 -2.41 12.64
C THR A 101 -7.34 -1.98 11.39
N VAL A 102 -7.26 -0.67 11.17
CA VAL A 102 -6.50 -0.06 10.07
C VAL A 102 -5.11 0.34 10.58
N ILE A 103 -4.08 -0.31 10.04
CA ILE A 103 -2.68 0.05 10.30
C ILE A 103 -2.24 1.07 9.25
N CYS A 104 -1.90 2.29 9.67
CA CYS A 104 -1.60 3.40 8.75
C CYS A 104 -0.40 4.25 9.19
N ASP A 105 0.05 5.14 8.32
CA ASP A 105 1.05 6.18 8.60
C ASP A 105 0.50 7.35 9.43
N GLY A 106 -0.75 7.24 9.91
CA GLY A 106 -1.54 8.22 10.66
C GLY A 106 -1.72 9.59 10.00
N TRP A 107 -1.78 9.61 8.67
CA TRP A 107 -2.38 10.71 7.93
C TRP A 107 -3.83 11.00 8.37
N THR A 108 -4.27 12.26 8.24
CA THR A 108 -5.57 12.74 8.76
C THR A 108 -6.79 12.12 8.08
N ALA A 109 -6.64 11.52 6.90
CA ALA A 109 -7.72 10.78 6.25
C ALA A 109 -8.12 9.52 7.05
N TYR A 110 -7.20 8.91 7.79
CA TYR A 110 -7.49 7.65 8.50
C TYR A 110 -8.41 7.85 9.71
N PRO A 111 -8.18 8.83 10.62
CA PRO A 111 -9.13 9.14 11.69
C PRO A 111 -10.50 9.60 11.20
N ALA A 112 -10.58 10.20 10.00
CA ALA A 112 -11.85 10.57 9.38
C ALA A 112 -12.61 9.36 8.81
N PHE A 113 -11.93 8.22 8.61
CA PHE A 113 -12.52 6.98 8.10
C PHE A 113 -12.85 5.99 9.22
N SER A 114 -11.92 5.73 10.14
CA SER A 114 -12.09 4.74 11.20
C SER A 114 -11.54 5.24 12.54
N SER A 115 -12.18 4.81 13.62
CA SER A 115 -11.70 5.01 14.99
C SER A 115 -10.81 3.87 15.48
N ASN A 116 -10.80 2.72 14.80
CA ASN A 116 -9.99 1.55 15.14
C ASN A 116 -8.66 1.58 14.36
N LEU A 117 -7.74 2.42 14.82
CA LEU A 117 -6.46 2.67 14.15
C LEU A 117 -5.27 2.17 14.96
N GLN A 118 -4.27 1.69 14.24
CA GLN A 118 -2.93 1.45 14.77
C GLN A 118 -1.90 2.18 13.91
N ARG A 119 -0.90 2.81 14.55
CA ARG A 119 0.23 3.40 13.84
C ARG A 119 1.13 2.29 13.28
N CYS A 120 1.52 2.44 12.02
CA CYS A 120 2.49 1.57 11.39
C CYS A 120 3.86 1.73 12.08
N TRP A 121 4.42 0.64 12.60
CA TRP A 121 5.72 0.65 13.28
C TRP A 121 6.85 1.23 12.42
N ALA A 122 6.87 0.93 11.13
CA ALA A 122 7.90 1.45 10.22
C ALA A 122 7.81 2.98 10.01
N HIS A 123 6.61 3.56 10.09
CA HIS A 123 6.43 5.01 10.05
C HIS A 123 6.76 5.63 11.40
N LEU A 124 6.21 5.07 12.48
CA LEU A 124 6.42 5.54 13.84
C LEU A 124 7.91 5.59 14.23
N LEU A 125 8.67 4.55 13.88
CA LEU A 125 10.11 4.50 14.19
C LEU A 125 10.93 5.49 13.37
N ARG A 126 10.60 5.69 12.08
CA ARG A 126 11.27 6.70 11.25
C ARG A 126 10.99 8.11 11.74
N GLU A 127 9.72 8.43 12.00
CA GLU A 127 9.34 9.75 12.53
C GLU A 127 9.98 10.04 13.89
N ALA A 128 10.08 9.02 14.76
CA ALA A 128 10.75 9.17 16.05
C ALA A 128 12.27 9.36 15.91
N GLU A 129 12.91 8.65 14.98
CA GLU A 129 14.34 8.79 14.68
C GLU A 129 14.67 10.16 14.06
N ASP A 130 13.84 10.62 13.11
CA ASP A 130 13.94 11.95 12.53
C ASP A 130 13.81 13.02 13.62
N ALA A 131 12.80 12.91 14.49
CA ALA A 131 12.61 13.83 15.61
C ALA A 131 13.79 13.81 16.61
N ALA A 132 14.35 12.65 16.92
CA ALA A 132 15.52 12.51 17.80
C ALA A 132 16.79 13.11 17.18
N SER A 133 16.89 13.13 15.85
CA SER A 133 18.00 13.75 15.13
C SER A 133 17.97 15.27 15.22
N ASP A 134 16.77 15.86 15.27
CA ASP A 134 16.56 17.31 15.35
C ASP A 134 16.45 17.82 16.81
N HIS A 135 16.03 16.95 17.73
CA HIS A 135 15.72 17.31 19.13
C HIS A 135 16.24 16.26 20.11
N GLU A 136 17.20 16.64 20.96
CA GLU A 136 17.81 15.75 21.95
C GLU A 136 16.77 15.20 22.95
N GLU A 137 15.72 15.97 23.25
CA GLU A 137 14.65 15.52 24.15
C GLU A 137 13.80 14.36 23.58
N ALA A 138 13.85 14.13 22.26
CA ALA A 138 13.11 13.05 21.59
C ALA A 138 13.89 11.72 21.57
N GLU A 139 15.20 11.73 21.82
CA GLU A 139 16.04 10.52 21.82
C GLU A 139 15.55 9.42 22.79
N PRO A 140 15.13 9.73 24.05
CA PRO A 140 14.57 8.72 24.94
C PRO A 140 13.30 8.07 24.38
N VAL A 141 12.46 8.84 23.68
CA VAL A 141 11.21 8.34 23.08
C VAL A 141 11.52 7.38 21.94
N TYR A 142 12.41 7.75 21.02
CA TYR A 142 12.84 6.88 19.93
C TYR A 142 13.42 5.56 20.46
N ARG A 143 14.34 5.62 21.44
CA ARG A 143 14.91 4.41 22.05
C ARG A 143 13.86 3.51 22.68
N TYR A 144 12.90 4.09 23.40
CA TYR A 144 11.82 3.34 24.02
C TYR A 144 10.94 2.64 22.97
N LEU A 145 10.51 3.36 21.93
CA LEU A 145 9.72 2.79 20.82
C LEU A 145 10.46 1.65 20.13
N LYS A 146 11.77 1.83 19.87
CA LYS A 146 12.62 0.80 19.25
C LYS A 146 12.76 -0.44 20.13
N GLN A 147 12.96 -0.27 21.44
CA GLN A 147 13.04 -1.38 22.39
C GLN A 147 11.72 -2.14 22.46
N MET A 148 10.57 -1.45 22.53
CA MET A 148 9.26 -2.09 22.49
C MET A 148 9.06 -2.89 21.20
N PHE A 149 9.39 -2.32 20.04
CA PHE A 149 9.27 -3.01 18.76
C PHE A 149 10.12 -4.29 18.72
N VAL A 150 11.39 -4.21 19.13
CA VAL A 150 12.28 -5.40 19.22
C VAL A 150 11.71 -6.44 20.17
N GLY A 151 11.22 -6.01 21.35
CA GLY A 151 10.60 -6.92 22.31
C GLY A 151 9.36 -7.63 21.74
N LEU A 152 8.50 -6.92 21.01
CA LEU A 152 7.34 -7.49 20.33
C LEU A 152 7.74 -8.47 19.22
N GLN A 153 8.78 -8.15 18.44
CA GLN A 153 9.29 -9.07 17.40
C GLN A 153 9.83 -10.36 18.03
N SER A 154 10.65 -10.26 19.08
CA SER A 154 11.17 -11.44 19.78
C SER A 154 10.06 -12.27 20.43
N TRP A 155 9.01 -11.63 20.93
CA TRP A 155 7.83 -12.33 21.47
C TRP A 155 7.07 -13.11 20.39
N LEU A 156 6.90 -12.55 19.19
CA LEU A 156 6.27 -13.26 18.06
C LEU A 156 7.05 -14.51 17.62
N GLU A 157 8.38 -14.51 17.78
CA GLU A 157 9.23 -15.69 17.50
C GLU A 157 9.03 -16.83 18.51
N THR A 158 8.37 -16.58 19.66
CA THR A 158 8.13 -17.58 20.70
C THR A 158 6.84 -18.37 20.54
N ASP A 159 6.17 -18.27 19.38
CA ASP A 159 4.84 -18.84 19.08
C ASP A 159 3.80 -18.53 20.19
N PRO A 160 3.48 -17.24 20.37
CA PRO A 160 2.74 -16.74 21.53
C PRO A 160 1.24 -17.10 21.56
#